data_AF-A0A2E4D7H8-F1
#
_entry.id   AF-A0A2E4D7H8-F1
#
_cell.length_a   1.000
_cell.length_b   1.000
_cell.length_c   1.000
_cell.angle_alpha   90.00
_cell.angle_beta   90.00
_cell.angle_gamma   90.00
#
_symmetry.space_group_name_H-M   'P 1'
#
loop_
_entity.id
_entity.type
_entity.pdbx_description
1 polymer ?
#
loop_
_entity_poly.entity_id
_entity_poly.type
_entity_poly.pdbx_seq_one_letter_code
_entity_poly.pdbx_strand_id
1 'polypeptide(L)'
;MNKLLLLLIMVGVNSCSTTSPFLSQLGQVDKVDIDQSDYQRPELYVDNYTFSKNYRSIASVGSDNLDMTNRQLYFLTYYKQYLTMGHILGKKDTIKSCPSFHHIYLEHKDEMETVSAQYSSQLNFNEVKKDITNIAKYPVLSLPASSGNNLVTELVEDNWRRSGEHVQAALEHYYQIEKQEVELLCDRGVSPGYYVYENLVQYFQTESSFHRTQAGLKAILKLPVMANMLILDNLMRENYALNETNNFEKWLMTRSQLTWFTEYRENLVKKRKTLLSAKY
;
A
#
# COMPACT_ATOMS: atom_id res chain seq x y z
N MET A 1 12.79 -46.53 -37.85
CA MET A 1 12.82 -45.99 -36.47
C MET A 1 13.35 -44.55 -36.34
N ASN A 2 13.97 -43.92 -37.36
CA ASN A 2 14.55 -42.56 -37.22
C ASN A 2 13.59 -41.36 -37.43
N LYS A 3 12.35 -41.56 -37.87
CA LYS A 3 11.42 -40.44 -38.15
C LYS A 3 10.62 -39.96 -36.93
N LEU A 4 10.49 -40.79 -35.89
CA LEU A 4 9.74 -40.44 -34.68
C LEU A 4 10.57 -39.56 -33.71
N LEU A 5 11.89 -39.74 -33.69
CA LEU A 5 12.81 -38.98 -32.84
C LEU A 5 12.95 -37.51 -33.30
N LEU A 6 12.83 -37.25 -34.61
CA LEU A 6 12.94 -35.90 -35.17
C LEU A 6 11.71 -35.02 -34.86
N LEU A 7 10.53 -35.64 -34.69
CA LEU A 7 9.29 -34.92 -34.38
C LEU A 7 9.22 -34.49 -32.91
N LEU A 8 9.86 -35.24 -32.00
CA LEU A 8 9.93 -34.93 -30.57
C LEU A 8 10.91 -33.77 -30.26
N ILE A 9 11.93 -33.55 -31.11
CA ILE A 9 12.88 -32.45 -30.95
C ILE A 9 12.28 -31.11 -31.40
N MET A 10 11.36 -31.09 -32.38
CA MET A 10 10.72 -29.83 -32.82
C MET A 10 9.65 -29.29 -31.86
N VAL A 11 9.06 -30.14 -31.01
CA VAL A 11 8.08 -29.69 -30.00
C VAL A 11 8.78 -29.04 -28.79
N GLY A 12 10.07 -29.31 -28.57
CA GLY A 12 10.84 -28.78 -27.44
C GLY A 12 11.36 -27.34 -27.58
N VAL A 13 11.31 -26.73 -28.79
CA VAL A 13 11.99 -25.44 -29.06
C VAL A 13 11.06 -24.21 -29.05
N ASN A 14 9.75 -24.40 -28.89
CA ASN A 14 8.78 -23.28 -28.88
C ASN A 14 8.26 -22.91 -27.48
N SER A 15 8.85 -23.44 -26.40
CA SER A 15 8.54 -23.02 -25.02
C SER A 15 9.47 -21.93 -24.51
N CYS A 16 9.96 -21.06 -25.40
CA CYS A 16 10.55 -19.79 -24.97
C CYS A 16 9.39 -18.91 -24.49
N SER A 17 9.20 -18.81 -23.18
CA SER A 17 8.25 -17.88 -22.58
C SER A 17 8.54 -16.48 -23.11
N THR A 18 7.71 -15.99 -24.03
CA THR A 18 7.71 -14.59 -24.42
C THR A 18 7.24 -13.80 -23.21
N THR A 19 8.17 -13.45 -22.32
CA THR A 19 7.94 -12.41 -21.32
C THR A 19 7.48 -11.18 -22.10
N SER A 20 6.26 -10.71 -21.82
CA SER A 20 5.70 -9.54 -22.48
C SER A 20 6.74 -8.42 -22.49
N PRO A 21 7.02 -7.77 -23.63
CA PRO A 21 7.93 -6.62 -23.69
C PRO A 21 7.59 -5.55 -22.66
N PHE A 22 6.31 -5.46 -22.27
CA PHE A 22 5.82 -4.58 -21.22
C PHE A 22 6.37 -4.91 -19.83
N LEU A 23 6.47 -6.20 -19.46
CA LEU A 23 7.06 -6.61 -18.17
C LEU A 23 8.56 -6.36 -18.13
N SER A 24 9.25 -6.42 -19.27
CA SER A 24 10.69 -6.08 -19.33
C SER A 24 10.96 -4.61 -18.99
N GLN A 25 10.00 -3.72 -19.28
CA GLN A 25 10.09 -2.30 -18.94
C GLN A 25 9.81 -2.00 -17.46
N LEU A 26 9.19 -2.92 -16.71
CA LEU A 26 9.06 -2.77 -15.25
C LEU A 26 10.42 -2.65 -14.56
N GLY A 27 11.48 -3.23 -15.14
CA GLY A 27 12.86 -3.07 -14.64
C GLY A 27 13.40 -1.64 -14.68
N GLN A 28 12.69 -0.70 -15.33
CA GLN A 28 13.04 0.72 -15.35
C GLN A 28 12.42 1.51 -14.19
N VAL A 29 11.51 0.90 -13.42
CA VAL A 29 10.85 1.51 -12.27
C VAL A 29 11.39 0.88 -11.00
N ASP A 30 11.83 1.72 -10.07
CA ASP A 30 12.31 1.27 -8.77
C ASP A 30 11.18 0.60 -7.99
N LYS A 31 11.42 -0.64 -7.54
CA LYS A 31 10.52 -1.40 -6.67
C LYS A 31 11.07 -1.39 -5.24
N VAL A 32 10.19 -1.33 -4.24
CA VAL A 32 10.55 -1.59 -2.85
C VAL A 32 10.71 -3.10 -2.69
N ASP A 33 11.94 -3.53 -2.47
CA ASP A 33 12.26 -4.95 -2.30
C ASP A 33 11.94 -5.45 -0.89
N ILE A 34 11.37 -6.65 -0.80
CA ILE A 34 11.00 -7.32 0.44
C ILE A 34 11.70 -8.68 0.45
N ASP A 35 12.85 -8.74 1.13
CA ASP A 35 13.73 -9.92 1.14
C ASP A 35 13.17 -11.12 1.94
N GLN A 36 11.96 -11.01 2.51
CA GLN A 36 11.35 -12.02 3.37
C GLN A 36 10.36 -12.88 2.57
N SER A 37 10.72 -14.12 2.26
CA SER A 37 9.94 -15.03 1.40
C SER A 37 8.50 -15.25 1.85
N ASP A 38 8.25 -15.21 3.17
CA ASP A 38 6.94 -15.47 3.75
C ASP A 38 6.14 -14.18 4.02
N TYR A 39 6.70 -13.01 3.67
CA TYR A 39 6.10 -11.72 3.97
C TYR A 39 5.25 -11.22 2.79
N GLN A 40 3.96 -11.58 2.81
CA GLN A 40 3.00 -11.19 1.77
C GLN A 40 2.60 -9.72 1.93
N ARG A 41 3.33 -8.80 1.30
CA ARG A 41 3.02 -7.37 1.29
C ARG A 41 3.16 -6.76 -0.10
N PRO A 42 2.56 -5.57 -0.33
CA PRO A 42 2.67 -4.89 -1.61
C PRO A 42 4.10 -4.40 -1.82
N GLU A 43 4.73 -4.87 -2.90
CA GLU A 43 6.05 -4.37 -3.33
C GLU A 43 5.87 -3.08 -4.12
N LEU A 44 5.71 -1.97 -3.39
CA LEU A 44 5.36 -0.68 -3.98
C LEU A 44 6.40 -0.21 -5.02
N TYR A 45 5.90 0.40 -6.08
CA TYR A 45 6.73 1.08 -7.08
C TYR A 45 6.94 2.53 -6.69
N VAL A 46 8.17 3.01 -6.80
CA VAL A 46 8.59 4.35 -6.36
C VAL A 46 9.23 5.07 -7.54
N ASP A 47 8.87 6.34 -7.75
CA ASP A 47 9.55 7.20 -8.71
C ASP A 47 10.84 7.80 -8.11
N ASN A 48 11.66 8.42 -8.95
CA ASN A 48 12.80 9.22 -8.49
C ASN A 48 12.31 10.52 -7.86
N TYR A 49 11.73 10.42 -6.66
CA TYR A 49 11.20 11.55 -5.93
C TYR A 49 12.29 12.22 -5.09
N THR A 50 12.35 13.55 -5.18
CA THR A 50 13.26 14.38 -4.41
C THR A 50 12.46 15.29 -3.50
N PHE A 51 12.69 15.18 -2.20
CA PHE A 51 12.03 16.02 -1.19
C PHE A 51 12.44 17.48 -1.33
N SER A 52 11.48 18.38 -1.19
CA SER A 52 11.72 19.83 -1.25
C SER A 52 12.45 20.32 0.00
N LYS A 53 13.52 21.11 -0.16
CA LYS A 53 14.18 21.75 0.98
C LYS A 53 13.26 22.70 1.77
N ASN A 54 12.21 23.21 1.13
CA ASN A 54 11.34 24.27 1.67
C ASN A 54 9.96 23.75 2.14
N TYR A 55 9.82 22.45 2.43
CA TYR A 55 8.56 21.93 2.95
C TYR A 55 8.26 22.53 4.33
N ARG A 56 7.12 23.22 4.44
CA ARG A 56 6.57 23.65 5.72
C ARG A 56 5.78 22.47 6.27
N SER A 57 6.17 21.97 7.44
CA SER A 57 5.33 21.01 8.16
C SER A 57 3.95 21.62 8.39
N ILE A 58 2.92 20.78 8.33
CA ILE A 58 1.58 21.17 8.80
C ILE A 58 1.76 21.72 10.21
N ALA A 59 1.24 22.93 10.46
CA ALA A 59 1.25 23.52 11.80
C ALA A 59 0.69 22.46 12.76
N SER A 60 1.47 22.07 13.76
CA SER A 60 1.10 21.00 14.69
C SER A 60 -0.28 21.33 15.25
N VAL A 61 -1.30 20.56 14.84
CA VAL A 61 -2.54 20.49 15.60
C VAL A 61 -2.09 20.06 17.00
N GLY A 62 -2.51 20.81 18.02
CA GLY A 62 -2.00 20.70 19.39
C GLY A 62 -1.77 19.25 19.79
N SER A 63 -0.65 19.00 20.45
CA SER A 63 -0.26 17.72 21.03
C SER A 63 -1.17 17.34 22.20
N ASP A 64 -2.49 17.44 22.01
CA ASP A 64 -3.47 17.10 23.01
C ASP A 64 -3.40 15.57 23.21
N ASN A 65 -2.79 15.21 24.34
CA ASN A 65 -2.60 13.89 24.91
C ASN A 65 -2.40 12.72 23.92
N LEU A 66 -1.17 12.61 23.45
CA LEU A 66 -0.57 11.40 22.91
C LEU A 66 -0.30 10.35 24.02
N ASP A 67 -1.26 10.05 24.91
CA ASP A 67 -1.08 9.07 26.01
C ASP A 67 -1.09 7.61 25.53
N MET A 68 -1.16 7.38 24.22
CA MET A 68 -1.07 6.04 23.64
C MET A 68 0.37 5.57 23.51
N THR A 69 0.62 4.29 23.76
CA THR A 69 1.87 3.60 23.40
C THR A 69 2.04 3.48 21.88
N ASN A 70 3.27 3.25 21.39
CA ASN A 70 3.53 2.94 19.98
C ASN A 70 2.67 1.79 19.45
N ARG A 71 2.50 0.77 20.30
CA ARG A 71 1.71 -0.42 20.03
C ARG A 71 0.22 -0.14 19.86
N GLN A 72 -0.36 0.64 20.77
CA GLN A 72 -1.76 1.08 20.65
C GLN A 72 -1.96 1.92 19.38
N LEU A 73 -1.05 2.86 19.12
CA LEU A 73 -1.16 3.73 17.95
C LEU A 73 -1.01 2.98 16.62
N TYR A 74 -0.11 2.01 16.57
CA TYR A 74 0.01 1.09 15.43
C TYR A 74 -1.29 0.31 15.23
N PHE A 75 -1.82 -0.31 16.29
CA PHE A 75 -3.07 -1.05 16.22
C PHE A 75 -4.23 -0.19 15.73
N LEU A 76 -4.48 0.96 16.34
CA LEU A 76 -5.61 1.84 15.98
C LEU A 76 -5.48 2.33 14.52
N THR A 77 -4.27 2.69 14.10
CA THR A 77 -4.01 3.08 12.69
C THR A 77 -4.30 1.93 11.74
N TYR A 78 -3.72 0.75 12.00
CA TYR A 78 -3.83 -0.41 11.13
C TYR A 78 -5.26 -0.96 11.07
N TYR A 79 -5.93 -1.01 12.22
CA TYR A 79 -7.30 -1.49 12.32
C TYR A 79 -8.27 -0.56 11.59
N LYS A 80 -8.10 0.77 11.69
CA LYS A 80 -8.90 1.72 10.91
C LYS A 80 -8.71 1.54 9.41
N GLN A 81 -7.47 1.27 8.95
CA GLN A 81 -7.19 0.97 7.55
C GLN A 81 -7.88 -0.32 7.09
N TYR A 82 -7.81 -1.39 7.90
CA TYR A 82 -8.54 -2.64 7.67
C TYR A 82 -10.06 -2.43 7.55
N LEU A 83 -10.65 -1.67 8.48
CA LEU A 83 -12.08 -1.34 8.45
C LEU A 83 -12.44 -0.54 7.19
N THR A 84 -11.58 0.40 6.81
CA THR A 84 -11.74 1.20 5.58
C THR A 84 -11.71 0.30 4.34
N MET A 85 -10.74 -0.62 4.25
CA MET A 85 -10.64 -1.58 3.15
C MET A 85 -11.87 -2.50 3.10
N GLY A 86 -12.31 -3.02 4.26
CA GLY A 86 -13.54 -3.81 4.36
C GLY A 86 -14.75 -3.05 3.84
N HIS A 87 -14.88 -1.77 4.19
CA HIS A 87 -15.97 -0.93 3.74
C HIS A 87 -15.95 -0.66 2.23
N ILE A 88 -14.78 -0.42 1.64
CA ILE A 88 -14.59 -0.30 0.18
C ILE A 88 -15.10 -1.56 -0.53
N LEU A 89 -14.87 -2.73 0.08
CA LEU A 89 -15.27 -4.03 -0.45
C LEU A 89 -16.70 -4.45 -0.09
N GLY A 90 -17.46 -3.62 0.64
CA GLY A 90 -18.79 -3.98 1.15
C GLY A 90 -18.79 -5.13 2.16
N LYS A 91 -17.64 -5.40 2.81
CA LYS A 91 -17.49 -6.42 3.83
C LYS A 91 -17.78 -5.81 5.21
N LYS A 92 -18.47 -6.59 6.05
CA LYS A 92 -18.67 -6.24 7.46
C LYS A 92 -17.44 -6.65 8.26
N ASP A 93 -17.15 -5.92 9.33
CA ASP A 93 -16.15 -6.37 10.28
C ASP A 93 -16.55 -7.74 10.85
N THR A 94 -15.58 -8.66 10.86
CA THR A 94 -15.75 -10.02 11.36
C THR A 94 -15.01 -10.25 12.67
N ILE A 95 -14.19 -9.29 13.11
CA ILE A 95 -13.40 -9.36 14.32
C ILE A 95 -14.28 -8.95 15.49
N LYS A 96 -14.74 -9.95 16.26
CA LYS A 96 -15.71 -9.75 17.34
C LYS A 96 -15.09 -9.27 18.65
N SER A 97 -13.80 -9.53 18.85
CA SER A 97 -13.11 -9.23 20.09
C SER A 97 -11.62 -9.03 19.84
N CYS A 98 -11.04 -8.08 20.56
CA CYS A 98 -9.60 -7.79 20.56
C CYS A 98 -9.12 -7.63 22.00
N PRO A 99 -8.93 -8.72 22.76
CA PRO A 99 -8.60 -8.66 24.19
C PRO A 99 -7.39 -7.78 24.50
N SER A 100 -6.34 -7.84 23.67
CA SER A 100 -5.11 -7.05 23.87
C SER A 100 -5.30 -5.54 23.71
N PHE A 101 -6.38 -5.12 23.03
CA PHE A 101 -6.66 -3.72 22.72
C PHE A 101 -8.11 -3.33 23.03
N HIS A 102 -8.81 -4.09 23.87
CA HIS A 102 -10.25 -3.93 24.08
C HIS A 102 -10.59 -2.53 24.62
N HIS A 103 -9.86 -2.09 25.65
CA HIS A 103 -10.08 -0.80 26.27
C HIS A 103 -9.80 0.36 25.31
N ILE A 104 -8.64 0.38 24.67
CA ILE A 104 -8.26 1.45 23.75
C ILE A 104 -9.17 1.51 22.52
N TYR A 105 -9.67 0.37 22.04
CA TYR A 105 -10.67 0.35 20.97
C TYR A 105 -11.98 0.99 21.41
N LEU A 106 -12.47 0.68 22.62
CA LEU A 106 -13.71 1.27 23.14
C LEU A 106 -13.59 2.79 23.32
N GLU A 107 -12.46 3.27 23.81
CA GLU A 107 -12.19 4.71 23.99
C GLU A 107 -12.24 5.49 22.68
N HIS A 108 -11.85 4.85 21.58
CA HIS A 108 -11.69 5.48 20.28
C HIS A 108 -12.68 4.97 19.22
N LYS A 109 -13.75 4.28 19.63
CA LYS A 109 -14.66 3.60 18.72
C LYS A 109 -15.31 4.55 17.71
N ASP A 110 -15.68 5.75 18.14
CA ASP A 110 -16.34 6.73 17.28
C ASP A 110 -15.35 7.29 16.23
N GLU A 111 -14.06 7.38 16.56
CA GLU A 111 -13.01 7.77 15.61
C GLU A 111 -12.69 6.67 14.57
N MET A 112 -13.19 5.44 14.78
CA MET A 112 -13.03 4.31 13.85
C MET A 112 -14.09 4.28 12.74
N GLU A 113 -15.08 5.18 12.77
CA GLU A 113 -16.09 5.25 11.71
C GLU A 113 -15.46 5.62 10.36
N THR A 114 -15.88 4.92 9.31
CA THR A 114 -15.38 5.11 7.93
C THR A 114 -16.50 5.57 7.01
N VAL A 115 -16.23 6.49 6.08
CA VAL A 115 -17.23 7.04 5.15
C VAL A 115 -17.04 6.44 3.76
N SER A 116 -17.99 5.62 3.28
CA SER A 116 -17.87 4.85 2.02
C SER A 116 -17.88 5.73 0.79
N ALA A 117 -18.64 6.82 0.84
CA ALA A 117 -18.79 7.75 -0.26
C ALA A 117 -17.44 8.34 -0.75
N GLN A 118 -16.40 8.24 0.09
CA GLN A 118 -15.08 8.76 -0.19
C GLN A 118 -14.24 7.89 -1.12
N TYR A 119 -14.62 6.63 -1.37
CA TYR A 119 -13.76 5.66 -2.05
C TYR A 119 -14.38 5.04 -3.30
N SER A 120 -13.52 4.51 -4.18
CA SER A 120 -13.89 3.78 -5.39
C SER A 120 -12.81 2.75 -5.76
N SER A 121 -13.20 1.49 -5.98
CA SER A 121 -12.34 0.47 -6.59
C SER A 121 -12.26 0.58 -8.12
N GLN A 122 -13.09 1.42 -8.73
CA GLN A 122 -13.04 1.67 -10.18
C GLN A 122 -11.91 2.66 -10.49
N LEU A 123 -10.81 2.12 -11.00
CA LEU A 123 -9.60 2.88 -11.30
C LEU A 123 -9.32 2.88 -12.81
N ASN A 124 -8.89 4.03 -13.32
CA ASN A 124 -8.51 4.19 -14.72
C ASN A 124 -7.00 3.99 -14.88
N PHE A 125 -6.61 2.91 -15.56
CA PHE A 125 -5.20 2.56 -15.80
C PHE A 125 -4.69 2.95 -17.19
N ASN A 126 -5.43 3.74 -17.97
CA ASN A 126 -5.04 4.05 -19.35
C ASN A 126 -3.65 4.68 -19.45
N GLU A 127 -3.27 5.52 -18.50
CA GLU A 127 -1.94 6.15 -18.50
C GLU A 127 -0.82 5.15 -18.19
N VAL A 128 -1.09 4.09 -17.41
CA VAL A 128 -0.15 2.99 -17.18
C VAL A 128 -0.07 2.07 -18.41
N LYS A 129 -1.20 1.82 -19.08
CA LYS A 129 -1.22 1.04 -20.34
C LYS A 129 -0.39 1.68 -21.44
N LYS A 130 -0.40 3.01 -21.53
CA LYS A 130 0.40 3.77 -22.50
C LYS A 130 1.86 3.81 -22.13
N ASP A 131 2.15 3.99 -20.84
CA ASP A 131 3.50 4.13 -20.32
C ASP A 131 3.58 3.52 -18.91
N ILE A 132 4.25 2.38 -18.82
CA ILE A 132 4.37 1.60 -17.58
C ILE A 132 5.13 2.35 -16.48
N THR A 133 5.94 3.36 -16.82
CA THR A 133 6.64 4.18 -15.81
C THR A 133 5.67 4.98 -14.94
N ASN A 134 4.39 5.09 -15.36
CA ASN A 134 3.33 5.66 -14.55
C ASN A 134 2.88 4.77 -13.38
N ILE A 135 3.32 3.52 -13.29
CA ILE A 135 2.91 2.56 -12.26
C ILE A 135 3.13 3.05 -10.82
N ALA A 136 4.22 3.79 -10.55
CA ALA A 136 4.50 4.36 -9.23
C ALA A 136 3.40 5.33 -8.73
N LYS A 137 2.55 5.82 -9.65
CA LYS A 137 1.42 6.71 -9.34
C LYS A 137 0.13 5.94 -9.03
N TYR A 138 0.17 4.61 -9.12
CA TYR A 138 -0.94 3.70 -8.87
C TYR A 138 -0.54 2.60 -7.85
N PRO A 139 -0.37 2.95 -6.56
CA PRO A 139 -0.01 2.00 -5.50
C PRO A 139 -0.86 0.71 -5.46
N VAL A 140 -2.13 0.75 -5.88
CA VAL A 140 -2.97 -0.46 -5.95
C VAL A 140 -2.35 -1.55 -6.84
N LEU A 141 -1.57 -1.17 -7.85
CA LEU A 141 -1.02 -2.10 -8.85
C LEU A 141 0.08 -3.00 -8.29
N SER A 142 0.63 -2.67 -7.11
CA SER A 142 1.58 -3.52 -6.38
C SER A 142 0.91 -4.49 -5.41
N LEU A 143 -0.43 -4.50 -5.30
CA LEU A 143 -1.11 -5.43 -4.41
C LEU A 143 -0.79 -6.88 -4.79
N PRO A 144 -0.56 -7.76 -3.81
CA PRO A 144 -0.43 -9.18 -4.08
C PRO A 144 -1.77 -9.70 -4.61
N ALA A 145 -1.69 -10.55 -5.63
CA ALA A 145 -2.84 -11.24 -6.17
C ALA A 145 -2.82 -12.71 -5.72
N SER A 146 -3.99 -13.36 -5.76
CA SER A 146 -4.16 -14.72 -5.24
C SER A 146 -3.32 -15.79 -5.95
N SER A 147 -2.84 -15.51 -7.16
CA SER A 147 -1.94 -16.39 -7.92
C SER A 147 -0.51 -16.43 -7.40
N GLY A 148 -0.14 -15.53 -6.47
CA GLY A 148 1.23 -15.31 -6.02
C GLY A 148 1.98 -14.24 -6.81
N ASN A 149 1.43 -13.76 -7.92
CA ASN A 149 1.93 -12.58 -8.64
C ASN A 149 1.37 -11.29 -8.03
N ASN A 150 1.85 -10.12 -8.50
CA ASN A 150 1.22 -8.84 -8.18
C ASN A 150 0.13 -8.46 -9.22
N LEU A 151 -0.75 -7.55 -8.84
CA LEU A 151 -1.89 -7.13 -9.66
C LEU A 151 -1.48 -6.64 -11.06
N VAL A 152 -0.39 -5.87 -11.19
CA VAL A 152 0.05 -5.41 -12.51
C VAL A 152 0.41 -6.57 -13.44
N THR A 153 1.03 -7.63 -12.90
CA THR A 153 1.41 -8.80 -13.71
C THR A 153 0.17 -9.48 -14.27
N GLU A 154 -0.83 -9.76 -13.42
CA GLU A 154 -2.10 -10.36 -13.87
C GLU A 154 -2.84 -9.48 -14.89
N LEU A 155 -2.85 -8.16 -14.67
CA LEU A 155 -3.47 -7.22 -15.60
C LEU A 155 -2.77 -7.19 -16.95
N VAL A 156 -1.44 -7.26 -16.99
CA VAL A 156 -0.66 -7.27 -18.23
C VAL A 156 -0.89 -8.58 -19.00
N GLU A 157 -0.89 -9.71 -18.30
CA GLU A 157 -1.17 -11.03 -18.89
C GLU A 157 -2.59 -11.13 -19.47
N ASP A 158 -3.58 -10.56 -18.79
CA ASP A 158 -4.97 -10.48 -19.26
C ASP A 158 -5.21 -9.37 -20.32
N ASN A 159 -4.15 -8.68 -20.76
CA ASN A 159 -4.24 -7.50 -21.63
C ASN A 159 -5.25 -6.46 -21.13
N TRP A 160 -5.36 -6.32 -19.82
CA TRP A 160 -6.21 -5.37 -19.11
C TRP A 160 -7.71 -5.48 -19.42
N ARG A 161 -8.19 -6.62 -19.91
CA ARG A 161 -9.60 -6.79 -20.33
C ARG A 161 -10.55 -6.79 -19.13
N ARG A 162 -10.17 -7.47 -18.05
CA ARG A 162 -10.99 -7.62 -16.83
C ARG A 162 -10.42 -6.85 -15.65
N SER A 163 -9.96 -5.63 -15.89
CA SER A 163 -9.23 -4.87 -14.87
C SER A 163 -10.02 -4.63 -13.58
N GLY A 164 -11.34 -4.45 -13.67
CA GLY A 164 -12.19 -4.30 -12.48
C GLY A 164 -12.27 -5.57 -11.63
N GLU A 165 -12.39 -6.75 -12.26
CA GLU A 165 -12.42 -8.04 -11.57
C GLU A 165 -11.08 -8.33 -10.89
N HIS A 166 -9.97 -8.10 -11.58
CA HIS A 166 -8.62 -8.28 -11.02
C HIS A 166 -8.34 -7.34 -9.85
N VAL A 167 -8.72 -6.05 -9.96
CA VAL A 167 -8.60 -5.09 -8.85
C VAL A 167 -9.41 -5.55 -7.66
N GLN A 168 -10.67 -5.95 -7.87
CA GLN A 168 -11.53 -6.45 -6.80
C GLN A 168 -10.90 -7.68 -6.12
N ALA A 169 -10.44 -8.66 -6.90
CA ALA A 169 -9.82 -9.88 -6.37
C ALA A 169 -8.53 -9.59 -5.58
N ALA A 170 -7.67 -8.70 -6.07
CA ALA A 170 -6.44 -8.31 -5.37
C ALA A 170 -6.74 -7.55 -4.07
N LEU A 171 -7.72 -6.64 -4.07
CA LEU A 171 -8.16 -5.95 -2.85
C LEU A 171 -8.77 -6.93 -1.84
N GLU A 172 -9.56 -7.90 -2.29
CA GLU A 172 -10.13 -8.93 -1.41
C GLU A 172 -9.07 -9.84 -0.82
N HIS A 173 -8.06 -10.23 -1.60
CA HIS A 173 -6.93 -10.99 -1.11
C HIS A 173 -6.13 -10.17 -0.08
N TYR A 174 -5.83 -8.92 -0.41
CA TYR A 174 -5.09 -8.03 0.48
C TYR A 174 -5.84 -7.77 1.80
N TYR A 175 -7.16 -7.60 1.75
CA TYR A 175 -7.99 -7.51 2.95
C TYR A 175 -7.88 -8.74 3.86
N GLN A 176 -7.69 -9.96 3.32
CA GLN A 176 -7.43 -11.14 4.15
C GLN A 176 -6.06 -11.09 4.83
N ILE A 177 -5.04 -10.57 4.14
CA ILE A 177 -3.71 -10.35 4.73
C ILE A 177 -3.82 -9.34 5.88
N GLU A 178 -4.53 -8.23 5.67
CA GLU A 178 -4.77 -7.23 6.72
C GLU A 178 -5.52 -7.83 7.91
N LYS A 179 -6.57 -8.61 7.62
CA LYS A 179 -7.35 -9.31 8.64
C LYS A 179 -6.48 -10.20 9.52
N GLN A 180 -5.60 -11.01 8.92
CA GLN A 180 -4.72 -11.90 9.65
C GLN A 180 -3.78 -11.14 10.60
N GLU A 181 -3.26 -10.00 10.17
CA GLU A 181 -2.45 -9.16 11.06
C GLU A 181 -3.28 -8.54 12.19
N VAL A 182 -4.50 -8.07 11.91
CA VAL A 182 -5.38 -7.56 12.98
C VAL A 182 -5.74 -8.67 13.97
N GLU A 183 -6.03 -9.89 13.51
CA GLU A 183 -6.29 -11.04 14.39
C GLU A 183 -5.08 -11.33 15.30
N LEU A 184 -3.86 -11.33 14.75
CA LEU A 184 -2.64 -11.47 15.55
C LEU A 184 -2.46 -10.36 16.58
N LEU A 185 -2.71 -9.10 16.19
CA LEU A 185 -2.67 -7.96 17.10
C LEU A 185 -3.72 -8.10 18.21
N CYS A 186 -4.95 -8.49 17.86
CA CYS A 186 -6.04 -8.67 18.80
C CYS A 186 -5.74 -9.76 19.84
N ASP A 187 -5.17 -10.88 19.39
CA ASP A 187 -4.83 -12.02 20.24
C ASP A 187 -3.57 -11.78 21.09
N ARG A 188 -2.50 -11.27 20.49
CA ARG A 188 -1.16 -11.23 21.12
C ARG A 188 -0.70 -9.83 21.52
N GLY A 189 -1.38 -8.80 21.06
CA GLY A 189 -0.97 -7.40 21.22
C GLY A 189 0.13 -6.97 20.24
N VAL A 190 0.69 -7.88 19.44
CA VAL A 190 1.84 -7.65 18.56
C VAL A 190 1.72 -8.46 17.28
N SER A 191 2.37 -7.99 16.21
CA SER A 191 2.47 -8.68 14.92
C SER A 191 3.90 -8.54 14.36
N PRO A 192 4.29 -9.34 13.35
CA PRO A 192 5.53 -9.10 12.63
C PRO A 192 5.62 -7.67 12.06
N GLY A 193 4.52 -7.13 11.51
CA GLY A 193 4.48 -5.77 11.00
C GLY A 193 4.68 -4.70 12.07
N TYR A 194 4.18 -4.94 13.29
CA TYR A 194 4.44 -4.07 14.45
C TYR A 194 5.94 -4.03 14.80
N TYR A 195 6.62 -5.16 14.82
CA TYR A 195 8.06 -5.18 15.14
C TYR A 195 8.90 -4.48 14.07
N VAL A 196 8.54 -4.62 12.79
CA VAL A 196 9.19 -3.86 11.71
C VAL A 196 8.96 -2.36 11.92
N TYR A 197 7.73 -1.96 12.27
CA TYR A 197 7.41 -0.57 12.61
C TYR A 197 8.23 -0.07 13.80
N GLU A 198 8.24 -0.79 14.91
CA GLU A 198 8.96 -0.40 16.13
C GLU A 198 10.46 -0.20 15.87
N ASN A 199 11.09 -1.17 15.21
CA ASN A 199 12.50 -1.11 14.84
C ASN A 199 12.80 0.07 13.91
N LEU A 200 11.97 0.27 12.88
CA LEU A 200 12.21 1.33 11.91
C LEU A 200 11.99 2.70 12.55
N VAL A 201 10.94 2.88 13.34
CA VAL A 201 10.69 4.14 14.04
C VAL A 201 11.83 4.48 14.99
N GLN A 202 12.33 3.51 15.76
CA GLN A 202 13.49 3.73 16.62
C GLN A 202 14.72 4.18 15.81
N TYR A 203 14.97 3.56 14.65
CA TYR A 203 16.05 3.96 13.76
C TYR A 203 15.87 5.39 13.23
N PHE A 204 14.67 5.76 12.79
CA PHE A 204 14.39 7.13 12.33
C PHE A 204 14.52 8.15 13.48
N GLN A 205 14.22 7.80 14.72
CA GLN A 205 14.41 8.72 15.85
C GLN A 205 15.88 9.03 16.12
N THR A 206 16.81 8.13 15.79
CA THR A 206 18.26 8.31 16.02
C THR A 206 19.01 8.81 14.80
N GLU A 207 18.58 8.44 13.59
CA GLU A 207 19.31 8.71 12.34
C GLU A 207 18.58 9.70 11.43
N SER A 208 18.64 10.99 11.78
CA SER A 208 18.01 12.08 10.99
C SER A 208 18.58 12.22 9.58
N SER A 209 19.81 11.75 9.34
CA SER A 209 20.45 11.74 8.01
C SER A 209 19.72 10.85 6.99
N PHE A 210 18.97 9.85 7.47
CA PHE A 210 18.19 8.95 6.64
C PHE A 210 16.82 9.53 6.26
N HIS A 211 16.37 10.57 6.96
CA HIS A 211 15.09 11.23 6.70
C HIS A 211 15.11 11.88 5.33
N ARG A 212 13.96 11.83 4.63
CA ARG A 212 13.78 12.54 3.37
C ARG A 212 14.82 12.16 2.30
N THR A 213 15.27 10.91 2.34
CA THR A 213 16.10 10.30 1.30
C THR A 213 15.28 9.25 0.54
N GLN A 214 15.72 8.88 -0.67
CA GLN A 214 15.07 7.81 -1.43
C GLN A 214 15.14 6.47 -0.70
N ALA A 215 16.26 6.18 -0.04
CA ALA A 215 16.42 4.98 0.79
C ALA A 215 15.48 5.00 2.01
N GLY A 216 15.35 6.17 2.66
CA GLY A 216 14.42 6.39 3.76
C GLY A 216 12.96 6.20 3.35
N LEU A 217 12.58 6.74 2.20
CA LEU A 217 11.26 6.51 1.62
C LEU A 217 11.01 5.02 1.38
N LYS A 218 11.91 4.33 0.67
CA LYS A 218 11.77 2.89 0.40
C LYS A 218 11.66 2.07 1.70
N ALA A 219 12.44 2.40 2.74
CA ALA A 219 12.37 1.70 4.01
C ALA A 219 11.00 1.87 4.71
N ILE A 220 10.45 3.09 4.73
CA ILE A 220 9.14 3.38 5.31
C ILE A 220 8.02 2.68 4.55
N LEU A 221 8.14 2.57 3.23
CA LEU A 221 7.15 1.87 2.41
C LEU A 221 7.10 0.35 2.67
N LYS A 222 8.10 -0.22 3.37
CA LYS A 222 8.02 -1.60 3.89
C LYS A 222 7.10 -1.72 5.10
N LEU A 223 6.71 -0.61 5.73
CA LEU A 223 5.78 -0.61 6.86
C LEU A 223 4.34 -0.78 6.37
N PRO A 224 3.58 -1.77 6.89
CA PRO A 224 2.20 -2.00 6.47
C PRO A 224 1.31 -0.77 6.59
N VAL A 225 1.37 -0.08 7.74
CA VAL A 225 0.59 1.14 8.00
C VAL A 225 0.88 2.26 7.01
N MET A 226 2.11 2.35 6.47
CA MET A 226 2.50 3.41 5.52
C MET A 226 2.16 3.03 4.08
N ALA A 227 2.36 1.76 3.72
CA ALA A 227 1.94 1.24 2.42
C ALA A 227 0.41 1.37 2.25
N ASN A 228 -0.34 1.04 3.29
CA ASN A 228 -1.80 1.15 3.32
C ASN A 228 -2.29 2.57 3.10
N MET A 229 -1.62 3.58 3.67
CA MET A 229 -1.95 4.99 3.39
C MET A 229 -1.93 5.27 1.89
N LEU A 230 -0.90 4.83 1.16
CA LEU A 230 -0.80 5.06 -0.28
C LEU A 230 -1.85 4.31 -1.09
N ILE A 231 -2.19 3.08 -0.68
CA ILE A 231 -3.21 2.28 -1.32
C ILE A 231 -4.59 2.92 -1.13
N LEU A 232 -4.93 3.33 0.09
CA LEU A 232 -6.18 4.00 0.40
C LEU A 232 -6.28 5.37 -0.28
N ASP A 233 -5.18 6.14 -0.34
CA ASP A 233 -5.11 7.38 -1.13
C ASP A 233 -5.37 7.13 -2.61
N ASN A 234 -4.92 5.98 -3.14
CA ASN A 234 -5.19 5.59 -4.53
C ASN A 234 -6.66 5.23 -4.78
N LEU A 235 -7.36 4.74 -3.76
CA LEU A 235 -8.79 4.38 -3.82
C LEU A 235 -9.71 5.56 -3.48
N MET A 236 -9.19 6.64 -2.92
CA MET A 236 -9.97 7.83 -2.59
C MET A 236 -10.43 8.57 -3.86
N ARG A 237 -11.69 9.01 -3.88
CA ARG A 237 -12.26 9.82 -4.97
C ARG A 237 -11.67 11.22 -4.96
N GLU A 238 -11.53 11.81 -6.15
CA GLU A 238 -10.75 13.05 -6.36
C GLU A 238 -11.25 14.27 -5.58
N ASN A 239 -12.52 14.29 -5.19
CA ASN A 239 -13.17 15.40 -4.49
C ASN A 239 -12.90 15.42 -2.98
N TYR A 240 -12.20 14.43 -2.43
CA TYR A 240 -11.86 14.37 -1.01
C TYR A 240 -10.41 14.78 -0.78
N ALA A 241 -10.20 15.59 0.27
CA ALA A 241 -8.87 16.01 0.68
C ALA A 241 -8.20 14.91 1.53
N LEU A 242 -6.90 14.69 1.31
CA LEU A 242 -6.06 13.80 2.13
C LEU A 242 -6.07 14.14 3.63
N ASN A 243 -6.46 15.36 3.98
CA ASN A 243 -6.23 15.97 5.28
C ASN A 243 -7.39 15.85 6.28
N GLU A 244 -8.54 15.26 5.92
CA GLU A 244 -9.74 15.43 6.76
C GLU A 244 -10.02 14.36 7.82
N THR A 245 -9.50 13.13 7.82
CA THR A 245 -10.22 12.08 8.59
C THR A 245 -9.43 11.01 9.36
N ASN A 246 -8.10 11.08 9.49
CA ASN A 246 -7.38 10.07 10.30
C ASN A 246 -6.37 10.64 11.30
N ASN A 247 -6.84 10.93 12.52
CA ASN A 247 -6.00 11.35 13.65
C ASN A 247 -4.91 10.31 13.96
N PHE A 248 -5.23 9.01 13.91
CA PHE A 248 -4.25 7.95 14.21
C PHE A 248 -3.06 7.98 13.25
N GLU A 249 -3.29 8.17 11.94
CA GLU A 249 -2.19 8.34 10.97
C GLU A 249 -1.34 9.56 11.29
N LYS A 250 -1.97 10.69 11.62
CA LYS A 250 -1.29 11.93 11.96
C LYS A 250 -0.42 11.76 13.20
N TRP A 251 -0.97 11.17 14.24
CA TRP A 251 -0.27 10.85 15.48
C TRP A 251 0.87 9.86 15.24
N LEU A 252 0.65 8.82 14.42
CA LEU A 252 1.64 7.81 14.09
C LEU A 252 2.82 8.43 13.35
N MET A 253 2.56 9.25 12.34
CA MET A 253 3.61 9.97 11.61
C MET A 253 4.35 10.95 12.50
N THR A 254 3.65 11.66 13.38
CA THR A 254 4.27 12.62 14.31
C THR A 254 5.20 11.93 15.28
N ARG A 255 4.74 10.88 15.95
CA ARG A 255 5.54 10.12 16.91
C ARG A 255 6.75 9.44 16.27
N SER A 256 6.60 9.04 15.01
CA SER A 256 7.65 8.40 14.23
C SER A 256 8.65 9.38 13.62
N GLN A 257 8.44 10.69 13.75
CA GLN A 257 9.19 11.74 13.03
C GLN A 257 9.12 11.57 11.49
N LEU A 258 8.00 11.05 11.00
CA LEU A 258 7.74 10.76 9.58
C LEU A 258 6.74 11.74 8.95
N THR A 259 6.54 12.91 9.54
CA THR A 259 5.59 13.93 9.02
C THR A 259 5.92 14.42 7.61
N TRP A 260 7.19 14.30 7.20
CA TRP A 260 7.64 14.59 5.84
C TRP A 260 7.09 13.60 4.80
N PHE A 261 6.61 12.42 5.21
CA PHE A 261 6.01 11.44 4.30
C PHE A 261 4.73 11.99 3.65
N THR A 262 4.01 12.89 4.33
CA THR A 262 2.85 13.59 3.77
C THR A 262 3.19 14.33 2.48
N GLU A 263 4.39 14.92 2.37
CA GLU A 263 4.85 15.59 1.14
C GLU A 263 4.86 14.63 -0.06
N TYR A 264 5.31 13.39 0.17
CA TYR A 264 5.34 12.35 -0.86
C TYR A 264 3.92 11.90 -1.24
N ARG A 265 3.05 11.66 -0.25
CA ARG A 265 1.63 11.32 -0.45
C ARG A 265 0.92 12.37 -1.32
N GLU A 266 1.05 13.64 -0.93
CA GLU A 266 0.46 14.78 -1.65
C GLU A 266 0.99 14.89 -3.09
N ASN A 267 2.31 14.69 -3.27
CA ASN A 267 2.93 14.69 -4.59
C ASN A 267 2.40 13.56 -5.48
N LEU A 268 2.25 12.34 -4.96
CA LEU A 268 1.68 11.21 -5.71
C LEU A 268 0.25 11.50 -6.16
N VAL A 269 -0.60 11.97 -5.25
CA VAL A 269 -1.99 12.34 -5.56
C VAL A 269 -2.04 13.45 -6.62
N LYS A 270 -1.22 14.49 -6.46
CA LYS A 270 -1.14 15.59 -7.43
C LYS A 270 -0.72 15.09 -8.82
N LYS A 271 0.37 14.31 -8.91
CA LYS A 271 0.85 13.76 -10.19
C LYS A 271 -0.21 12.89 -10.86
N ARG A 272 -0.91 12.05 -10.09
CA ARG A 272 -2.00 11.22 -10.62
C ARG A 272 -3.16 12.08 -11.13
N LYS A 273 -3.59 13.08 -10.38
CA LYS A 273 -4.64 14.02 -10.82
C LYS A 273 -4.27 14.72 -12.13
N THR A 274 -3.02 15.21 -12.24
CA THR A 274 -2.53 15.82 -13.48
C THR A 274 -2.58 14.88 -14.68
N LEU A 275 -2.23 13.60 -14.49
CA LEU A 275 -2.33 12.59 -15.54
C LEU A 275 -3.76 12.31 -15.98
N LEU A 276 -4.70 12.27 -15.03
CA LEU A 276 -6.12 12.02 -15.32
C LEU A 276 -6.81 13.24 -15.94
N SER A 277 -6.38 14.46 -15.58
CA SER A 277 -6.95 15.71 -16.09
C SER A 277 -6.45 16.11 -17.48
N ALA A 278 -5.26 15.66 -17.91
CA ALA A 278 -4.67 15.98 -19.22
C ALA A 278 -5.45 15.42 -20.44
N LYS A 279 -6.67 14.93 -20.23
CA LYS A 279 -7.54 14.26 -21.20
C LYS A 279 -8.72 15.15 -21.65
N TYR A 280 -8.86 16.35 -21.09
CA TYR A 280 -9.85 17.37 -21.45
C TYR A 280 -9.15 18.67 -21.80
#